data_AF-A0A660HVL8-F1
#
_entry.id   AF-A0A660HVL8-F1
#
_cell.length_a   1.000
_cell.length_b   1.000
_cell.length_c   1.000
_cell.angle_alpha   90.00
_cell.angle_beta   90.00
_cell.angle_gamma   90.00
#
_symmetry.space_group_name_H-M   'P 1'
#
loop_
_entity.id
_entity.type
_entity.pdbx_description
1 polymer ?
#
loop_
_entity_poly.entity_id
_entity_poly.type
_entity_poly.pdbx_seq_one_letter_code
_entity_poly.pdbx_strand_id
1 'polypeptide(L)'
;MVTEISLNTVCGHTTKIIATKEGKNTHVHIKTTCEKLRKWGTHFDMDMKDLMGGPETILSQKMAEVPLTPTCLVPAAVMNACWLENDMISKNLARKMGKMEIIFDKLE
;
A
#
# COMPACT_ATOMS: atom_id res chain seq x y z
N MET A 1 -3.56 -15.97 -4.82
CA MET A 1 -3.52 -15.80 -3.35
C MET A 1 -3.94 -14.37 -3.06
N VAL A 2 -4.43 -14.07 -1.86
CA VAL A 2 -4.89 -12.72 -1.51
C VAL A 2 -4.10 -12.24 -0.31
N THR A 3 -3.47 -11.08 -0.43
CA THR A 3 -2.82 -10.37 0.67
C THR A 3 -3.74 -9.26 1.15
N GLU A 4 -4.02 -9.21 2.45
CA GLU A 4 -4.76 -8.14 3.10
C GLU A 4 -3.90 -7.41 4.11
N ILE A 5 -3.83 -6.07 4.00
CA ILE A 5 -3.13 -5.21 4.96
C ILE A 5 -4.12 -4.19 5.50
N SER A 6 -4.22 -4.09 6.82
CA SER A 6 -5.01 -3.05 7.49
C SER A 6 -4.10 -1.99 8.07
N LEU A 7 -4.46 -0.72 7.87
CA LEU A 7 -3.73 0.43 8.39
C LEU A 7 -4.58 1.17 9.42
N ASN A 8 -3.99 1.34 10.61
CA ASN A 8 -4.43 2.27 11.63
C ASN A 8 -3.33 3.34 11.76
N THR A 9 -3.61 4.56 11.35
CA THR A 9 -2.60 5.64 11.30
C THR A 9 -3.08 6.86 12.07
N VAL A 10 -2.15 7.78 12.36
CA VAL A 10 -2.42 9.00 13.13
C VAL A 10 -3.48 9.91 12.51
N CYS A 11 -3.80 9.77 11.21
CA CYS A 11 -4.86 10.55 10.58
C CYS A 11 -6.29 10.11 10.95
N GLY A 12 -6.44 9.00 11.71
CA GLY A 12 -7.72 8.53 12.22
C GLY A 12 -8.62 7.81 11.21
N HIS A 13 -8.23 7.73 9.93
CA HIS A 13 -8.99 6.98 8.92
C HIS A 13 -8.60 5.50 8.88
N THR A 14 -9.60 4.63 8.81
CA THR A 14 -9.39 3.19 8.60
C THR A 14 -9.19 2.91 7.12
N THR A 15 -8.15 2.15 6.80
CA THR A 15 -7.86 1.71 5.43
C THR A 15 -7.49 0.23 5.42
N LYS A 16 -8.05 -0.53 4.47
CA LYS A 16 -7.67 -1.90 4.15
C LYS A 16 -7.23 -1.97 2.68
N ILE A 17 -6.08 -2.57 2.44
CA ILE A 17 -5.52 -2.83 1.12
C ILE A 17 -5.63 -4.33 0.86
N ILE A 18 -6.14 -4.68 -0.31
CA ILE A 18 -6.33 -6.06 -0.76
C ILE A 18 -5.56 -6.18 -2.07
N ALA A 19 -4.61 -7.12 -2.15
CA ALA A 19 -3.83 -7.38 -3.36
C ALA A 19 -3.99 -8.84 -3.79
N THR A 20 -4.19 -9.05 -5.09
CA THR A 20 -4.31 -10.37 -5.72
C THR A 20 -3.43 -10.41 -6.96
N LYS A 21 -2.50 -11.36 -7.03
CA LYS A 21 -1.70 -11.60 -8.24
C LYS A 21 -2.44 -12.48 -9.23
N GLU A 22 -2.52 -12.02 -10.48
CA GLU A 22 -3.09 -12.73 -11.63
C GLU A 22 -2.11 -12.66 -12.81
N GLY A 23 -1.44 -13.79 -13.09
CA GLY A 23 -0.40 -13.85 -14.10
C GLY A 23 0.77 -12.91 -13.78
N LYS A 24 0.99 -11.91 -14.64
CA LYS A 24 2.07 -10.91 -14.52
C LYS A 24 1.64 -9.64 -13.77
N ASN A 25 0.35 -9.50 -13.48
CA ASN A 25 -0.20 -8.30 -12.90
C ASN A 25 -0.63 -8.56 -11.45
N THR A 26 -0.66 -7.51 -10.65
CA THR A 26 -1.20 -7.52 -9.29
C THR A 26 -2.32 -6.49 -9.19
N HIS A 27 -3.52 -6.97 -8.93
CA HIS A 27 -4.70 -6.15 -8.75
C HIS A 27 -4.78 -5.69 -7.30
N VAL A 28 -4.90 -4.37 -7.09
CA VAL A 28 -4.99 -3.76 -5.77
C VAL A 28 -6.34 -3.09 -5.63
N HIS A 29 -7.02 -3.33 -4.50
CA HIS A 29 -8.21 -2.62 -4.07
C HIS A 29 -8.02 -2.04 -2.67
N ILE A 30 -8.27 -0.75 -2.52
CA ILE A 30 -8.21 0.00 -1.27
C ILE A 30 -9.62 0.31 -0.78
N LYS A 31 -9.99 -0.23 0.38
CA LYS A 31 -11.20 0.13 1.13
C LYS A 31 -10.83 1.16 2.18
N THR A 32 -11.40 2.36 2.11
CA THR A 32 -11.02 3.45 3.02
C THR A 32 -12.15 4.41 3.35
N THR A 33 -12.08 4.98 4.55
CA THR A 33 -12.90 6.12 4.99
C THR A 33 -12.30 7.48 4.60
N CYS A 34 -11.06 7.53 4.09
CA CYS A 34 -10.38 8.78 3.75
C CYS A 34 -10.78 9.27 2.35
N GLU A 35 -11.41 10.44 2.27
CA GLU A 35 -11.84 11.05 1.01
C GLU A 35 -10.66 11.40 0.08
N LYS A 36 -9.50 11.79 0.64
CA LYS A 36 -8.29 12.06 -0.16
C LYS A 36 -7.80 10.81 -0.89
N LEU A 37 -7.86 9.65 -0.24
CA LEU A 37 -7.50 8.37 -0.87
C LEU A 37 -8.51 7.96 -1.94
N ARG A 38 -9.81 8.23 -1.74
CA ARG A 38 -10.83 7.98 -2.76
C ARG A 38 -10.57 8.79 -4.03
N LYS A 39 -10.12 10.04 -3.88
CA LYS A 39 -9.72 10.91 -4.99
C LYS A 39 -8.41 10.49 -5.64
N TRP A 40 -7.42 10.06 -4.84
CA TRP A 40 -6.14 9.59 -5.33
C TRP A 40 -6.27 8.30 -6.16
N GLY A 41 -7.13 7.38 -5.72
CA GLY A 41 -7.40 6.13 -6.42
C GLY A 41 -7.54 4.98 -5.43
N THR A 42 -8.46 4.06 -5.74
CA THR A 42 -8.74 2.89 -4.88
C THR A 42 -8.55 1.56 -5.61
N HIS A 43 -8.26 1.60 -6.90
CA HIS A 43 -8.06 0.42 -7.75
C HIS A 43 -6.82 0.63 -8.60
N PHE A 44 -5.89 -0.31 -8.58
CA PHE A 44 -4.66 -0.26 -9.36
C PHE A 44 -4.33 -1.63 -9.92
N ASP A 45 -3.90 -1.66 -11.18
CA ASP A 45 -3.34 -2.84 -11.81
C ASP A 45 -1.84 -2.60 -11.96
N MET A 46 -1.05 -3.31 -11.16
CA MET A 46 0.40 -3.10 -11.08
C MET A 46 1.14 -4.20 -11.83
N ASP A 47 2.03 -3.80 -12.73
CA ASP A 47 2.93 -4.72 -13.41
C ASP A 47 4.31 -4.77 -12.73
N MET A 48 5.23 -5.60 -13.25
CA MET A 48 6.57 -5.73 -12.68
C MET A 48 7.36 -4.40 -12.70
N LYS A 49 7.15 -3.52 -13.68
CA LYS A 49 7.84 -2.21 -13.73
C LYS A 49 7.38 -1.33 -12.58
N ASP A 50 6.10 -1.34 -12.25
CA ASP A 50 5.56 -0.61 -11.09
C ASP A 50 6.17 -1.09 -9.77
N LEU A 51 6.47 -2.39 -9.65
CA LEU A 51 7.03 -2.96 -8.43
C LEU A 51 8.49 -2.56 -8.17
N MET A 52 9.20 -2.10 -9.20
CA MET A 52 10.61 -1.68 -9.07
C MET A 52 10.76 -0.24 -8.56
N GLY A 53 9.66 0.51 -8.45
CA GLY A 53 9.68 1.92 -8.03
C GLY A 53 10.17 2.88 -9.13
N GLY A 54 10.23 4.17 -8.78
CA GLY A 54 10.65 5.24 -9.69
C GLY A 54 9.49 6.14 -10.15
N PRO A 55 9.82 7.25 -10.85
CA PRO A 55 8.85 8.31 -11.16
C PRO A 55 7.78 7.88 -12.17
N GLU A 56 8.07 6.86 -12.98
CA GLU A 56 7.17 6.35 -14.03
C GLU A 56 6.18 5.29 -13.53
N THR A 57 6.16 5.00 -12.22
CA THR A 57 5.22 4.04 -11.65
C THR A 57 3.84 4.67 -11.51
N ILE A 58 2.80 3.83 -11.57
CA ILE A 58 1.41 4.28 -11.39
C ILE A 58 1.22 5.05 -10.07
N LEU A 59 1.87 4.63 -8.98
CA LEU A 59 1.76 5.30 -7.69
C LEU A 59 2.43 6.68 -7.72
N SER A 60 3.60 6.81 -8.36
CA SER A 60 4.29 8.09 -8.50
C SER A 60 3.50 9.08 -9.36
N GLN A 61 2.94 8.62 -10.48
CA GLN A 61 2.08 9.44 -11.35
C GLN A 61 0.82 9.90 -10.59
N LYS A 62 0.17 9.00 -9.83
CA LYS A 62 -1.01 9.34 -9.03
C LYS A 62 -0.70 10.33 -7.92
N MET A 63 0.48 10.22 -7.29
CA MET A 63 0.95 11.20 -6.31
C MET A 63 1.22 12.58 -6.92
N ALA A 64 1.65 12.65 -8.19
CA ALA A 64 1.81 13.91 -8.90
C ALA A 64 0.46 14.56 -9.27
N GLU A 65 -0.52 13.75 -9.68
CA GLU A 65 -1.88 14.22 -10.04
C GLU A 65 -2.70 14.64 -8.80
N VAL A 66 -2.69 13.80 -7.77
CA VAL A 66 -3.49 13.97 -6.55
C VAL A 66 -2.59 13.75 -5.33
N PRO A 67 -1.86 14.79 -4.88
CA PRO A 67 -0.91 14.63 -3.78
C PRO A 67 -1.59 14.19 -2.48
N LEU A 68 -1.08 13.11 -1.90
CA LEU A 68 -1.39 12.73 -0.52
C LEU A 68 -0.43 13.42 0.45
N THR A 69 -0.79 13.44 1.73
CA THR A 69 0.13 13.86 2.79
C THR A 69 1.40 12.98 2.74
N PRO A 70 2.62 13.56 2.83
CA PRO A 70 3.86 12.80 2.73
C PRO A 70 4.00 11.64 3.74
N THR A 71 3.33 11.75 4.89
CA THR A 71 3.32 10.73 5.95
C THR A 71 2.21 9.69 5.80
N CYS A 72 1.41 9.74 4.73
CA CYS A 72 0.41 8.72 4.47
C CYS A 72 1.10 7.39 4.17
N LEU A 73 0.83 6.37 5.00
CA LEU A 73 1.44 5.04 4.84
C LEU A 73 0.77 4.19 3.76
N VAL A 74 -0.32 4.66 3.15
CA VAL A 74 -1.10 3.87 2.19
C VAL A 74 -0.30 3.54 0.92
N PRO A 75 0.41 4.47 0.25
CA PRO A 75 1.25 4.10 -0.89
C PRO A 75 2.31 3.06 -0.55
N ALA A 76 2.97 3.19 0.60
CA ALA A 76 3.94 2.19 1.06
C ALA A 76 3.28 0.83 1.35
N ALA A 77 2.08 0.81 1.92
CA ALA A 77 1.35 -0.42 2.18
C ALA A 77 0.79 -1.07 0.92
N VAL A 78 0.46 -0.31 -0.14
CA VAL A 78 0.17 -0.85 -1.47
C VAL A 78 1.39 -1.61 -1.99
N MET A 79 2.58 -1.00 -1.94
CA MET A 79 3.82 -1.65 -2.35
C MET A 79 4.10 -2.91 -1.54
N ASN A 80 3.93 -2.87 -0.21
CA ASN A 80 4.09 -4.05 0.63
C ASN A 80 3.14 -5.19 0.24
N ALA A 81 1.87 -4.88 -0.05
CA ALA A 81 0.89 -5.89 -0.46
C ALA A 81 1.29 -6.52 -1.81
N CYS A 82 1.72 -5.72 -2.77
CA CYS A 82 2.18 -6.21 -4.06
C CYS A 82 3.48 -7.01 -3.97
N TRP A 83 4.44 -6.56 -3.17
CA TRP A 83 5.70 -7.26 -2.95
C TRP A 83 5.50 -8.60 -2.23
N LEU A 84 4.55 -8.66 -1.29
CA LEU A 84 4.13 -9.93 -0.70
C LEU A 84 3.55 -10.86 -1.77
N GLU A 85 2.62 -10.41 -2.60
CA GLU A 85 2.04 -11.25 -3.66
C GLU A 85 3.06 -11.68 -4.73
N ASN A 86 4.15 -10.93 -4.90
CA ASN A 86 5.22 -11.23 -5.87
C ASN A 86 6.46 -11.88 -5.25
N ASP A 87 6.38 -12.35 -3.99
CA ASP A 87 7.46 -13.03 -3.27
C ASP A 87 8.75 -12.18 -3.14
N MET A 88 8.64 -10.86 -3.30
CA MET A 88 9.71 -9.88 -3.04
C MET A 88 9.86 -9.60 -1.54
N ILE A 89 8.80 -9.85 -0.76
CA ILE A 89 8.84 -9.95 0.70
C ILE A 89 8.47 -11.37 1.09
N SER A 90 9.26 -11.98 1.99
CA SER A 90 8.95 -13.30 2.54
C SER A 90 7.64 -13.28 3.34
N LYS A 91 6.63 -14.01 2.84
CA LYS A 91 5.35 -14.18 3.53
C LYS A 91 5.49 -14.84 4.91
N ASN A 92 6.46 -15.76 5.06
CA ASN A 92 6.73 -16.41 6.33
C ASN A 92 7.29 -15.42 7.36
N LEU A 93 8.20 -14.54 6.94
CA LEU A 93 8.72 -13.48 7.80
C LEU A 93 7.61 -12.49 8.18
N ALA A 94 6.80 -12.06 7.21
CA ALA A 94 5.70 -11.14 7.46
C ALA A 94 4.69 -11.72 8.46
N ARG A 95 4.32 -13.00 8.33
CA ARG A 95 3.47 -13.70 9.32
C ARG A 95 4.11 -13.80 10.69
N LYS A 96 5.42 -14.08 10.76
CA LYS A 96 6.16 -14.16 12.03
C LYS A 96 6.19 -12.82 12.77
N MET A 97 6.36 -11.71 12.04
CA MET A 97 6.39 -10.37 12.64
C MET A 97 4.99 -9.82 12.93
N GLY A 98 4.00 -10.19 12.12
CA GLY A 98 2.58 -9.90 12.33
C GLY A 98 2.16 -8.45 12.02
N LYS A 99 3.04 -7.47 12.23
CA LYS A 99 2.79 -6.05 11.97
C LYS A 99 4.05 -5.28 11.59
N MET A 100 3.83 -4.13 10.94
CA MET A 100 4.80 -3.04 10.78
C MET A 100 4.23 -1.82 11.46
N GLU A 101 5.02 -1.12 12.28
CA GLU A 101 4.52 -0.02 13.09
C GLU A 101 5.50 1.14 13.15
N ILE A 102 4.95 2.35 13.29
CA ILE A 102 5.67 3.55 13.69
C ILE A 102 5.25 3.81 15.13
N ILE A 103 6.22 3.88 16.04
CA ILE A 103 6.00 4.11 17.46
C ILE A 103 6.45 5.52 17.82
N PHE A 104 5.58 6.28 18.49
CA PHE A 104 5.92 7.58 19.05
C PHE A 104 6.31 7.41 20.53
N ASP A 105 7.57 7.06 20.80
CA ASP A 105 8.04 6.72 22.15
C ASP A 105 8.03 7.90 23.14
N LYS A 106 8.12 9.14 22.63
CA LYS A 106 8.07 10.37 23.44
C LYS A 106 7.39 11.50 22.66
N LEU A 107 6.39 12.13 23.28
CA LEU A 107 5.70 13.33 22.81
C LEU A 107 5.62 14.29 24.01
N GLU A 108 5.93 15.57 23.80
CA GLU A 108 5.91 16.60 24.86
C GLU A 108 4.54 17.26 25.01
#